data_AF-A0A812Z5L7-F1
#
_entry.id   AF-A0A812Z5L7-F1
#
_cell.length_a   1.000
_cell.length_b   1.000
_cell.length_c   1.000
_cell.angle_alpha   90.00
_cell.angle_beta   90.00
_cell.angle_gamma   90.00
#
_symmetry.space_group_name_H-M   'P 1'
#
loop_
_entity.id
_entity.type
_entity.pdbx_description
1 polymer ?
#
loop_
_entity_poly.entity_id
_entity_poly.type
_entity_poly.pdbx_seq_one_letter_code
_entity_poly.pdbx_strand_id
1 'polypeptide(L)'
;MSQLRETAGGRIASVVHLAAYYDFAGEPSPLYQELTVEGTQRLLDQLQRFEVGQFVFSSSMLVMKPAEEEGARIDENSPTEASWDYPESKLDAERVIRQHRGEIAAVSLRIAGAYDEDCNSIPIAQQIKRIYERDFESHFFPGDLSRGQPFIHLDDVASSISCAIEKRAQLEGFTALLVAEDELLSYGELQDCIGKQLYGREWTTVRIPEVVARAGSWVKNALGEDEFIKPWMIEMADDHYPLDCSLAKRSLDWSPKRRLSETLPEMLRRLKEDPARWYEINGLGEPPTLKDEIHSPPARPVADVASVHYFGHNPSAWSQRIPVCVLAGVAFAIAAYMSLYQWRLIPGVWDPVFGKQTLDVLDSEVAGQMHNWFRTPDAAIGALAYLGDVIFGLAGSTRRWQYRPWMVVLFGIDVIPLGIVSSVLIFMQGWVVGAWCFPCLITAVISLTLVYFAYDEVWKAFWGYPSDAAEESAQAIVTGRSNAMWARTVEVMLACWLVMSPLVFHRGAAETLQWGIEPIAGLVVLLLALTACYRPLRGAHLAILAVAAWLVIDGYLAVGGQVDPRDQNRLIVGLLLAMFAICPSEGSKPPVGWRAFREGVASS
;
A
#
# COMPACT_ATOMS: atom_id res chain seq x y z
N MET A 1 22.56 44.48 -26.24
CA MET A 1 24.03 44.33 -26.37
C MET A 1 24.79 45.64 -26.22
N SER A 2 24.44 46.73 -26.92
CA SER A 2 25.15 48.02 -26.75
C SER A 2 25.09 48.55 -25.31
N GLN A 3 23.90 48.55 -24.69
CA GLN A 3 23.73 48.89 -23.26
C GLN A 3 24.57 47.99 -22.34
N LEU A 4 24.60 46.67 -22.59
CA LEU A 4 25.42 45.74 -21.82
C LEU A 4 26.91 46.07 -21.93
N ARG A 5 27.38 46.49 -23.10
CA ARG A 5 28.76 46.90 -23.33
C ARG A 5 29.11 48.20 -22.60
N GLU A 6 28.19 49.15 -22.56
CA GLU A 6 28.33 50.39 -21.79
C GLU A 6 28.42 50.11 -20.29
N THR A 7 27.59 49.20 -19.76
CA THR A 7 27.57 48.88 -18.33
C THR A 7 28.72 47.97 -17.88
N ALA A 8 29.03 46.92 -18.64
CA ALA A 8 29.99 45.88 -18.25
C ALA A 8 31.40 46.09 -18.82
N GLY A 9 31.63 47.14 -19.62
CA GLY A 9 32.94 47.43 -20.21
C GLY A 9 33.46 46.34 -21.17
N GLY A 10 32.60 45.44 -21.63
CA GLY A 10 32.96 44.34 -22.53
C GLY A 10 33.39 43.03 -21.84
N ARG A 11 33.46 42.98 -20.50
CA ARG A 11 33.82 41.79 -19.72
C ARG A 11 32.64 41.29 -18.89
N ILE A 12 32.37 39.99 -18.94
CA ILE A 12 31.25 39.37 -18.22
C ILE A 12 31.78 38.16 -17.46
N ALA A 13 31.62 38.15 -16.13
CA ALA A 13 32.16 37.06 -15.31
C ALA A 13 31.42 35.73 -15.55
N SER A 14 30.08 35.77 -15.59
CA SER A 14 29.24 34.63 -15.90
C SER A 14 27.90 35.10 -16.49
N VAL A 15 27.31 34.31 -17.38
CA VAL A 15 25.96 34.51 -17.91
C VAL A 15 25.11 33.33 -17.45
N VAL A 16 24.05 33.60 -16.70
CA VAL A 16 23.08 32.57 -16.27
C VAL A 16 21.85 32.63 -17.17
N HIS A 17 21.69 31.63 -18.01
CA HIS A 17 20.61 31.53 -18.99
C HIS A 17 19.50 30.64 -18.46
N LEU A 18 18.48 31.27 -17.89
CA LEU A 18 17.28 30.61 -17.35
C LEU A 18 16.07 30.65 -18.31
N ALA A 19 16.19 31.36 -19.44
CA ALA A 19 15.09 31.53 -20.37
C ALA A 19 14.91 30.29 -21.25
N ALA A 20 13.75 29.64 -21.09
CA ALA A 20 13.32 28.50 -21.90
C ALA A 20 11.80 28.41 -21.88
N TYR A 21 11.24 27.78 -22.90
CA TYR A 21 9.82 27.48 -22.94
C TYR A 21 9.55 26.16 -22.22
N TYR A 22 8.47 26.12 -21.44
CA TYR A 22 8.02 24.94 -20.73
C TYR A 22 6.50 24.97 -20.65
N ASP A 23 5.87 23.90 -21.11
CA ASP A 23 4.42 23.72 -21.01
C ASP A 23 4.10 22.27 -20.60
N PHE A 24 3.27 22.14 -19.58
CA PHE A 24 2.82 20.84 -19.06
C PHE A 24 1.57 20.31 -19.78
N ALA A 25 0.91 21.13 -20.61
CA ALA A 25 -0.24 20.70 -21.40
C ALA A 25 0.13 19.61 -22.43
N GLY A 26 1.40 19.56 -22.83
CA GLY A 26 1.93 18.57 -23.77
C GLY A 26 1.55 18.83 -25.23
N GLU A 27 1.04 20.02 -25.55
CA GLU A 27 0.78 20.41 -26.92
C GLU A 27 2.11 20.80 -27.62
N PRO A 28 2.35 20.35 -28.87
CA PRO A 28 3.52 20.77 -29.62
C PRO A 28 3.53 22.29 -29.78
N SER A 29 4.66 22.91 -29.46
CA SER A 29 4.80 24.37 -29.52
C SER A 29 6.08 24.76 -30.25
N PRO A 30 6.01 25.68 -31.24
CA PRO A 30 7.20 26.16 -31.93
C PRO A 30 8.16 26.91 -30.98
N LEU A 31 7.67 27.34 -29.81
CA LEU A 31 8.49 28.04 -28.81
C LEU A 31 9.62 27.17 -28.25
N TYR A 32 9.49 25.83 -28.26
CA TYR A 32 10.60 24.95 -27.92
C TYR A 32 11.80 25.19 -28.84
N GLN A 33 11.57 25.28 -30.14
CA GLN A 33 12.62 25.55 -31.11
C GLN A 33 13.02 27.03 -31.10
N GLU A 34 12.06 27.93 -31.26
CA GLU A 34 12.32 29.36 -31.47
C GLU A 34 12.90 30.05 -30.23
N LEU A 35 12.38 29.76 -29.03
CA LEU A 35 12.80 30.39 -27.78
C LEU A 35 13.96 29.63 -27.14
N THR A 36 13.83 28.32 -26.94
CA THR A 36 14.81 27.53 -26.18
C THR A 36 16.06 27.25 -27.02
N VAL A 37 15.91 26.69 -28.22
CA VAL A 37 17.07 26.26 -29.04
C VAL A 37 17.70 27.46 -29.75
N GLU A 38 16.96 28.11 -30.65
CA GLU A 38 17.48 29.22 -31.44
C GLU A 38 17.74 30.47 -30.60
N GLY A 39 16.94 30.71 -29.55
CA GLY A 39 17.18 31.81 -28.62
C GLY A 39 18.51 31.65 -27.89
N THR A 40 18.86 30.43 -27.48
CA THR A 40 20.17 30.11 -26.90
C THR A 40 21.30 30.35 -27.91
N GLN A 41 21.13 29.91 -29.16
CA GLN A 41 22.09 30.17 -30.23
C GLN A 41 22.33 31.67 -30.43
N ARG A 42 21.25 32.43 -30.63
CA ARG A 42 21.32 33.89 -30.86
C ARG A 42 22.02 34.61 -29.71
N LEU A 43 21.77 34.19 -28.48
CA LEU A 43 22.44 34.76 -27.31
C LEU A 43 23.95 34.45 -27.34
N LEU A 44 24.34 33.18 -27.54
CA LEU A 44 25.75 32.78 -27.62
C LEU A 44 26.50 33.51 -28.74
N ASP A 45 25.91 33.61 -29.93
CA ASP A 45 26.51 34.28 -31.08
C ASP A 45 26.80 35.77 -30.78
N GLN A 46 25.93 36.43 -30.01
CA GLN A 46 26.16 37.81 -29.58
C GLN A 46 27.19 37.92 -28.44
N LEU A 47 27.24 36.92 -27.55
CA LEU A 47 28.22 36.86 -26.46
C LEU A 47 29.65 36.68 -26.95
N GLN A 48 29.87 36.14 -28.16
CA GLN A 48 31.20 36.06 -28.79
C GLN A 48 31.89 37.43 -28.96
N ARG A 49 31.14 38.54 -28.85
CA ARG A 49 31.67 39.92 -28.92
C ARG A 49 32.21 40.44 -27.57
N PHE A 50 32.10 39.64 -26.52
CA PHE A 50 32.46 39.96 -25.14
C PHE A 50 33.49 38.96 -24.63
N GLU A 51 34.28 39.37 -23.64
CA GLU A 51 35.12 38.46 -22.87
C GLU A 51 34.25 37.86 -21.75
N VAL A 52 33.70 36.67 -22.00
CA VAL A 52 32.79 35.97 -21.08
C VAL A 52 33.53 34.84 -20.38
N GLY A 53 33.55 34.85 -19.06
CA GLY A 53 34.21 33.80 -18.26
C GLY A 53 33.49 32.46 -18.30
N GLN A 54 32.16 32.46 -18.21
CA GLN A 54 31.34 31.25 -18.14
C GLN A 54 29.91 31.50 -18.66
N PHE A 55 29.30 30.48 -19.23
CA PHE A 55 27.89 30.42 -19.58
C PHE A 55 27.22 29.26 -18.82
N VAL A 56 26.21 29.55 -18.01
CA VAL A 56 25.46 28.55 -17.22
C VAL A 56 24.07 28.40 -17.83
N PHE A 57 23.69 27.19 -18.19
CA PHE A 57 22.40 26.87 -18.81
C PHE A 57 21.54 26.02 -17.86
N SER A 58 20.26 26.36 -17.73
CA SER A 58 19.27 25.53 -17.04
C SER A 58 18.73 24.44 -17.95
N SER A 59 19.40 23.29 -17.96
CA SER A 59 18.89 22.06 -18.55
C SER A 59 17.98 21.30 -17.56
N SER A 60 17.58 20.08 -17.91
CA SER A 60 16.71 19.25 -17.08
C SER A 60 17.28 17.85 -16.90
N MET A 61 17.02 17.21 -15.75
CA MET A 61 17.33 15.79 -15.57
C MET A 61 16.56 14.88 -16.53
N LEU A 62 15.41 15.34 -17.06
CA LEU A 62 14.57 14.56 -17.97
C LEU A 62 15.19 14.34 -19.36
N VAL A 63 16.38 14.89 -19.61
CA VAL A 63 17.17 14.54 -20.81
C VAL A 63 17.88 13.20 -20.66
N MET A 64 17.99 12.68 -19.43
CA MET A 64 18.63 11.41 -19.12
C MET A 64 17.70 10.25 -19.50
N LYS A 65 18.28 9.13 -19.93
CA LYS A 65 17.51 7.89 -20.12
C LYS A 65 17.09 7.32 -18.75
N PRO A 66 15.82 6.91 -18.54
CA PRO A 66 15.39 6.24 -17.31
C PRO A 66 16.17 4.95 -17.02
N ALA A 67 16.28 4.58 -15.74
CA ALA A 67 16.90 3.33 -15.31
C ALA A 67 15.97 2.13 -15.58
N GLU A 68 16.47 1.13 -16.32
CA GLU A 68 15.72 -0.10 -16.62
C GLU A 68 15.91 -1.18 -15.53
N GLU A 69 17.10 -1.24 -14.93
CA GLU A 69 17.48 -2.25 -13.94
C GLU A 69 17.29 -1.74 -12.50
N GLU A 70 16.81 -2.61 -11.62
CA GLU A 70 16.61 -2.28 -10.21
C GLU A 70 17.95 -2.11 -9.48
N GLY A 71 18.14 -0.96 -8.84
CA GLY A 71 19.38 -0.59 -8.17
C GLY A 71 20.45 0.08 -9.06
N ALA A 72 20.19 0.26 -10.36
CA ALA A 72 21.03 1.08 -11.22
C ALA A 72 21.04 2.55 -10.74
N ARG A 73 22.11 3.29 -11.06
CA ARG A 73 22.21 4.73 -10.81
C ARG A 73 22.51 5.47 -12.10
N ILE A 74 21.98 6.68 -12.21
CA ILE A 74 22.16 7.56 -13.38
C ILE A 74 23.13 8.68 -12.99
N ASP A 75 24.27 8.75 -13.68
CA ASP A 75 25.27 9.82 -13.56
C ASP A 75 25.33 10.67 -14.83
N GLU A 76 26.20 11.68 -14.87
CA GLU A 76 26.33 12.57 -16.04
C GLU A 76 26.82 11.88 -17.32
N ASN A 77 27.42 10.69 -17.21
CA ASN A 77 27.93 9.90 -18.34
C ASN A 77 26.89 8.91 -18.89
N SER A 78 25.79 8.72 -18.15
CA SER A 78 24.73 7.82 -18.54
C SER A 78 24.04 8.29 -19.83
N PRO A 79 23.44 7.38 -20.62
CA PRO A 79 22.79 7.73 -21.88
C PRO A 79 21.70 8.79 -21.70
N THR A 80 21.52 9.63 -22.71
CA THR A 80 20.42 10.61 -22.79
C THR A 80 19.36 10.14 -23.77
N GLU A 81 18.09 10.19 -23.38
CA GLU A 81 16.94 9.87 -24.21
C GLU A 81 15.83 10.87 -23.87
N ALA A 82 15.40 11.66 -24.85
CA ALA A 82 14.30 12.60 -24.68
C ALA A 82 13.02 11.95 -25.20
N SER A 83 12.07 11.73 -24.29
CA SER A 83 10.79 11.05 -24.60
C SER A 83 9.69 11.99 -25.10
N TRP A 84 9.90 13.32 -25.06
CA TRP A 84 8.93 14.35 -25.43
C TRP A 84 9.60 15.70 -25.71
N ASP A 85 8.84 16.64 -26.28
CA ASP A 85 9.32 17.93 -26.83
C ASP A 85 10.15 18.78 -25.83
N TYR A 86 9.77 18.80 -24.55
CA TYR A 86 10.46 19.63 -23.55
C TYR A 86 11.93 19.20 -23.32
N PRO A 87 12.23 17.96 -22.85
CA PRO A 87 13.61 17.52 -22.69
C PRO A 87 14.35 17.44 -24.03
N GLU A 88 13.67 17.21 -25.15
CA GLU A 88 14.29 17.27 -26.47
C GLU A 88 14.84 18.67 -26.76
N SER A 89 14.03 19.72 -26.52
CA SER A 89 14.45 21.11 -26.69
C SER A 89 15.63 21.50 -25.79
N LYS A 90 15.71 20.93 -24.58
CA LYS A 90 16.84 21.13 -23.65
C LYS A 90 18.09 20.43 -24.16
N LEU A 91 17.96 19.20 -24.66
CA LEU A 91 19.06 18.44 -25.22
C LEU A 91 19.59 19.08 -26.52
N ASP A 92 18.70 19.64 -27.35
CA ASP A 92 19.07 20.43 -28.52
C ASP A 92 19.79 21.73 -28.15
N ALA A 93 19.31 22.44 -27.14
CA ALA A 93 20.01 23.61 -26.62
C ALA A 93 21.40 23.23 -26.08
N GLU A 94 21.57 22.08 -25.41
CA GLU A 94 22.90 21.57 -25.01
C GLU A 94 23.81 21.34 -26.23
N ARG A 95 23.28 20.80 -27.34
CA ARG A 95 24.03 20.61 -28.60
C ARG A 95 24.44 21.95 -29.20
N VAL A 96 23.51 22.91 -29.25
CA VAL A 96 23.77 24.29 -29.71
C VAL A 96 24.86 24.94 -28.87
N ILE A 97 24.80 24.82 -27.54
CA ILE A 97 25.83 25.37 -26.64
C ILE A 97 27.19 24.76 -26.96
N ARG A 98 27.29 23.43 -27.13
CA ARG A 98 28.55 22.78 -27.49
C ARG A 98 29.14 23.30 -28.80
N GLN A 99 28.29 23.56 -29.79
CA GLN A 99 28.70 24.01 -31.13
C GLN A 99 29.01 25.51 -31.20
N HIS A 100 28.24 26.35 -30.51
CA HIS A 100 28.27 27.82 -30.66
C HIS A 100 28.98 28.56 -29.51
N ARG A 101 29.37 27.89 -28.42
CA ARG A 101 30.04 28.57 -27.29
C ARG A 101 31.41 29.17 -27.63
N GLY A 102 32.07 28.69 -28.70
CA GLY A 102 33.44 29.07 -29.01
C GLY A 102 34.38 28.74 -27.84
N GLU A 103 35.12 29.74 -27.37
CA GLU A 103 36.05 29.59 -26.23
C GLU A 103 35.37 29.75 -24.86
N ILE A 104 34.10 30.15 -24.82
CA ILE A 104 33.38 30.38 -23.56
C ILE A 104 33.17 29.05 -22.84
N ALA A 105 33.64 28.93 -21.59
CA ALA A 105 33.35 27.78 -20.76
C ALA A 105 31.84 27.69 -20.49
N ALA A 106 31.25 26.51 -20.62
CA ALA A 106 29.81 26.31 -20.50
C ALA A 106 29.48 25.21 -19.49
N VAL A 107 28.49 25.47 -18.63
CA VAL A 107 27.98 24.52 -17.64
C VAL A 107 26.49 24.31 -17.90
N SER A 108 26.12 23.07 -18.23
CA SER A 108 24.71 22.65 -18.33
C SER A 108 24.29 22.04 -16.99
N LEU A 109 23.45 22.74 -16.23
CA LEU A 109 22.86 22.21 -15.02
C LEU A 109 21.61 21.42 -15.40
N ARG A 110 21.64 20.10 -15.28
CA ARG A 110 20.49 19.22 -15.49
C ARG A 110 19.70 19.13 -14.20
N ILE A 111 18.76 20.07 -14.04
CA ILE A 111 18.06 20.31 -12.77
C ILE A 111 16.87 19.35 -12.66
N ALA A 112 16.68 18.77 -11.48
CA ALA A 112 15.49 18.01 -11.12
C ALA A 112 14.23 18.88 -11.02
N GLY A 113 13.06 18.27 -10.80
CA GLY A 113 11.82 19.02 -10.62
C GLY A 113 11.95 19.99 -9.44
N ALA A 114 11.84 21.29 -9.69
CA ALA A 114 11.94 22.29 -8.62
C ALA A 114 10.64 22.39 -7.80
N TYR A 115 10.76 22.72 -6.52
CA TYR A 115 9.63 23.03 -5.64
C TYR A 115 10.02 24.04 -4.55
N ASP A 116 9.02 24.55 -3.83
CA ASP A 116 9.18 25.35 -2.61
C ASP A 116 8.02 25.10 -1.62
N GLU A 117 7.97 25.84 -0.52
CA GLU A 117 6.94 25.70 0.50
C GLU A 117 5.52 26.02 0.01
N ASP A 118 5.36 26.78 -1.08
CA ASP A 118 4.07 27.07 -1.71
C ASP A 118 3.64 25.99 -2.72
N CYS A 119 4.44 24.93 -2.84
CA CYS A 119 4.24 23.80 -3.74
C CYS A 119 4.33 24.19 -5.23
N ASN A 120 5.20 25.14 -5.60
CA ASN A 120 5.44 25.56 -6.99
C ASN A 120 6.09 24.45 -7.85
N SER A 121 5.35 23.37 -8.07
CA SER A 121 5.70 22.17 -8.78
C SER A 121 4.40 21.53 -9.27
N ILE A 122 4.12 21.69 -10.57
CA ILE A 122 2.92 21.16 -11.23
C ILE A 122 2.65 19.68 -10.87
N PRO A 123 3.62 18.73 -10.97
CA PRO A 123 3.33 17.33 -10.65
C PRO A 123 2.97 17.10 -9.18
N ILE A 124 3.66 17.77 -8.23
CA ILE A 124 3.37 17.63 -6.79
C ILE A 124 2.01 18.25 -6.47
N ALA A 125 1.74 19.45 -6.99
CA ALA A 125 0.50 20.18 -6.73
C ALA A 125 -0.72 19.38 -7.22
N GLN A 126 -0.64 18.77 -8.41
CA GLN A 126 -1.70 17.94 -8.98
C GLN A 126 -1.89 16.63 -8.21
N GLN A 127 -0.81 16.02 -7.72
CA GLN A 127 -0.91 14.85 -6.85
C GLN A 127 -1.57 15.19 -5.51
N ILE A 128 -1.17 16.30 -4.88
CA ILE A 128 -1.78 16.81 -3.65
C ILE A 128 -3.26 17.12 -3.87
N LYS A 129 -3.63 17.79 -4.97
CA LYS A 129 -5.01 18.10 -5.35
C LYS A 129 -5.87 16.84 -5.37
N ARG A 130 -5.49 15.83 -6.16
CA ARG A 130 -6.27 14.58 -6.28
C ARG A 130 -6.52 13.92 -4.92
N ILE A 131 -5.50 13.89 -4.07
CA ILE A 131 -5.60 13.31 -2.73
C ILE A 131 -6.49 14.18 -1.83
N TYR A 132 -6.29 15.50 -1.84
CA TYR A 132 -7.03 16.48 -1.05
C TYR A 132 -8.53 16.53 -1.39
N GLU A 133 -8.87 16.35 -2.66
CA GLU A 133 -10.24 16.30 -3.16
C GLU A 133 -10.90 14.93 -2.92
N ARG A 134 -10.14 13.94 -2.45
CA ARG A 134 -10.56 12.54 -2.31
C ARG A 134 -11.10 11.96 -3.61
N ASP A 135 -10.50 12.37 -4.72
CA ASP A 135 -10.87 11.86 -6.03
C ASP A 135 -10.69 10.34 -6.06
N PHE A 136 -11.63 9.61 -6.66
CA PHE A 136 -11.53 8.16 -6.78
C PHE A 136 -10.24 7.76 -7.52
N GLU A 137 -9.82 8.56 -8.50
CA GLU A 137 -8.56 8.38 -9.24
C GLU A 137 -7.31 8.54 -8.38
N SER A 138 -7.40 9.28 -7.27
CA SER A 138 -6.29 9.41 -6.33
C SER A 138 -5.92 8.10 -5.64
N HIS A 139 -6.71 7.04 -5.82
CA HIS A 139 -6.39 5.70 -5.35
C HIS A 139 -5.70 4.86 -6.42
N PHE A 140 -5.49 5.37 -7.63
CA PHE A 140 -4.93 4.62 -8.74
C PHE A 140 -3.67 5.27 -9.27
N PHE A 141 -2.65 4.46 -9.53
CA PHE A 141 -1.43 4.91 -10.18
C PHE A 141 -1.14 3.98 -11.37
N PRO A 142 -0.89 4.51 -12.58
CA PRO A 142 -0.79 3.71 -13.79
C PRO A 142 0.57 2.99 -13.97
N GLY A 143 1.47 3.04 -12.98
CA GLY A 143 2.82 2.48 -13.04
C GLY A 143 3.29 1.80 -11.75
N ASP A 144 4.57 1.46 -11.70
CA ASP A 144 5.25 0.84 -10.58
C ASP A 144 5.48 1.85 -9.45
N LEU A 145 4.88 1.57 -8.30
CA LEU A 145 4.90 2.44 -7.13
C LEU A 145 6.27 2.53 -6.46
N SER A 146 7.21 1.62 -6.76
CA SER A 146 8.60 1.68 -6.28
C SER A 146 9.46 2.64 -7.09
N ARG A 147 9.00 3.02 -8.29
CA ARG A 147 9.70 3.96 -9.18
C ARG A 147 9.39 5.39 -8.79
N GLY A 148 10.14 6.33 -9.36
CA GLY A 148 10.11 7.71 -8.93
C GLY A 148 11.23 8.54 -9.53
N GLN A 149 11.12 9.85 -9.33
CA GLN A 149 12.07 10.84 -9.79
C GLN A 149 12.40 11.83 -8.65
N PRO A 150 13.67 12.28 -8.53
CA PRO A 150 14.05 13.17 -7.46
C PRO A 150 13.56 14.59 -7.76
N PHE A 151 13.48 15.38 -6.72
CA PHE A 151 13.13 16.79 -6.79
C PHE A 151 14.27 17.63 -6.22
N ILE A 152 14.13 18.95 -6.31
CA ILE A 152 15.07 19.87 -5.68
C ILE A 152 14.37 21.14 -5.20
N HIS A 153 14.66 21.55 -3.97
CA HIS A 153 14.18 22.82 -3.46
C HIS A 153 14.73 24.03 -4.25
N LEU A 154 13.91 25.06 -4.47
CA LEU A 154 14.26 26.26 -5.23
C LEU A 154 15.52 26.98 -4.68
N ASP A 155 15.62 27.13 -3.36
CA ASP A 155 16.85 27.64 -2.70
C ASP A 155 18.10 26.83 -3.03
N ASP A 156 17.97 25.51 -3.13
CA ASP A 156 19.08 24.61 -3.45
C ASP A 156 19.47 24.75 -4.94
N VAL A 157 18.50 24.97 -5.84
CA VAL A 157 18.78 25.37 -7.23
C VAL A 157 19.57 26.69 -7.28
N ALA A 158 19.10 27.72 -6.58
CA ALA A 158 19.76 29.03 -6.55
C ALA A 158 21.18 28.95 -5.97
N SER A 159 21.38 28.17 -4.91
CA SER A 159 22.69 27.95 -4.31
C SER A 159 23.62 27.17 -5.24
N SER A 160 23.14 26.18 -5.99
CA SER A 160 23.95 25.44 -6.98
C SER A 160 24.46 26.36 -8.10
N ILE A 161 23.63 27.29 -8.59
CA ILE A 161 24.01 28.30 -9.58
C ILE A 161 25.08 29.23 -9.00
N SER A 162 24.89 29.68 -7.75
CA SER A 162 25.85 30.55 -7.06
C SER A 162 27.22 29.87 -6.92
N CYS A 163 27.25 28.60 -6.49
CA CYS A 163 28.47 27.80 -6.41
C CYS A 163 29.12 27.58 -7.79
N ALA A 164 28.34 27.38 -8.86
CA ALA A 164 28.86 27.27 -10.22
C ALA A 164 29.56 28.57 -10.69
N ILE A 165 29.05 29.74 -10.31
CA ILE A 165 29.67 31.04 -10.61
C ILE A 165 30.96 31.23 -9.79
N GLU A 166 30.96 30.83 -8.52
CA GLU A 166 32.13 30.92 -7.64
C GLU A 166 33.27 30.02 -8.14
N LYS A 167 32.95 28.78 -8.54
CA LYS A 167 33.90 27.79 -9.03
C LYS A 167 34.19 27.91 -10.53
N ARG A 168 33.71 28.95 -11.23
CA ARG A 168 33.85 29.13 -12.69
C ARG A 168 35.28 28.95 -13.23
N ALA A 169 36.30 29.33 -12.46
CA ALA A 169 37.70 29.20 -12.86
C ALA A 169 38.19 27.75 -12.92
N GLN A 170 37.43 26.80 -12.37
CA GLN A 170 37.72 25.37 -12.33
C GLN A 170 36.86 24.58 -13.33
N LEU A 171 35.90 25.24 -13.98
CA LEU A 171 34.92 24.62 -14.87
C LEU A 171 35.28 24.99 -16.31
N GLU A 172 36.06 24.12 -16.96
CA GLU A 172 36.54 24.33 -18.33
C GLU A 172 35.65 23.63 -19.37
N GLY A 173 35.74 24.08 -20.63
CA GLY A 173 35.09 23.43 -21.75
C GLY A 173 33.55 23.42 -21.65
N PHE A 174 32.94 22.29 -21.97
CA PHE A 174 31.50 22.06 -21.73
C PHE A 174 31.36 20.99 -20.64
N THR A 175 30.71 21.32 -19.54
CA THR A 175 30.46 20.41 -18.41
C THR A 175 28.96 20.28 -18.18
N ALA A 176 28.42 19.06 -18.14
CA ALA A 176 27.06 18.81 -17.66
C ALA A 176 27.12 18.35 -16.21
N LEU A 177 26.19 18.79 -15.36
CA LEU A 177 26.10 18.43 -13.94
C LEU A 177 24.64 18.11 -13.58
N LEU A 178 24.40 16.98 -12.92
CA LEU A 178 23.09 16.63 -12.36
C LEU A 178 22.87 17.37 -11.05
N VAL A 179 21.72 18.05 -10.92
CA VAL A 179 21.41 18.86 -9.74
C VAL A 179 20.04 18.42 -9.19
N ALA A 180 20.08 17.63 -8.12
CA ALA A 180 18.91 17.08 -7.44
C ALA A 180 19.18 16.90 -5.94
N GLU A 181 18.13 16.62 -5.17
CA GLU A 181 18.24 16.14 -3.79
C GLU A 181 18.83 14.73 -3.70
N ASP A 182 19.35 14.39 -2.52
CA ASP A 182 19.92 13.07 -2.23
C ASP A 182 18.86 12.00 -1.97
N GLU A 183 17.64 12.43 -1.67
CA GLU A 183 16.51 11.57 -1.38
C GLU A 183 15.66 11.38 -2.64
N LEU A 184 15.34 10.12 -2.95
CA LEU A 184 14.39 9.75 -3.98
C LEU A 184 13.17 9.14 -3.31
N LEU A 185 12.08 9.90 -3.24
CA LEU A 185 10.78 9.35 -2.86
C LEU A 185 10.18 8.64 -4.07
N SER A 186 9.79 7.38 -3.88
CA SER A 186 8.99 6.69 -4.87
C SER A 186 7.59 7.30 -5.01
N TYR A 187 6.92 7.10 -6.13
CA TYR A 187 5.56 7.60 -6.35
C TYR A 187 4.59 7.13 -5.26
N GLY A 188 4.72 5.87 -4.82
CA GLY A 188 3.94 5.33 -3.73
C GLY A 188 4.24 5.99 -2.38
N GLU A 189 5.52 6.22 -2.07
CA GLU A 189 5.93 6.87 -0.82
C GLU A 189 5.47 8.33 -0.75
N LEU A 190 5.60 9.08 -1.85
CA LEU A 190 5.12 10.46 -1.91
C LEU A 190 3.60 10.53 -1.69
N GLN A 191 2.84 9.64 -2.33
CA GLN A 191 1.39 9.55 -2.19
C GLN A 191 0.96 9.19 -0.76
N ASP A 192 1.63 8.21 -0.15
CA ASP A 192 1.40 7.80 1.23
C ASP A 192 1.72 8.94 2.21
N CYS A 193 2.83 9.64 2.01
CA CYS A 193 3.22 10.80 2.81
C CYS A 193 2.16 11.89 2.76
N ILE A 194 1.67 12.24 1.56
CA ILE A 194 0.61 13.25 1.38
C ILE A 194 -0.67 12.82 2.13
N GLY A 195 -1.16 11.60 1.90
CA GLY A 195 -2.41 11.15 2.52
C GLY A 195 -2.34 10.99 4.04
N LYS A 196 -1.19 10.53 4.58
CA LYS A 196 -0.94 10.47 6.03
C LYS A 196 -1.02 11.85 6.66
N GLN A 197 -0.38 12.85 6.04
CA GLN A 197 -0.37 14.22 6.56
C GLN A 197 -1.73 14.92 6.41
N LEU A 198 -2.45 14.67 5.32
CA LEU A 198 -3.78 15.26 5.11
C LEU A 198 -4.84 14.66 6.04
N TYR A 199 -4.88 13.33 6.21
CA TYR A 199 -6.00 12.63 6.82
C TYR A 199 -5.65 11.71 8.01
N GLY A 200 -4.39 11.65 8.42
CA GLY A 200 -3.95 10.79 9.53
C GLY A 200 -4.04 9.28 9.23
N ARG A 201 -4.22 8.90 7.96
CA ARG A 201 -4.32 7.50 7.50
C ARG A 201 -3.56 7.30 6.20
N GLU A 202 -3.03 6.09 5.99
CA GLU A 202 -2.45 5.69 4.69
C GLU A 202 -3.47 5.84 3.56
N TRP A 203 -3.01 6.41 2.45
CA TRP A 203 -3.79 6.55 1.23
C TRP A 203 -3.66 5.28 0.41
N THR A 204 -4.73 4.52 0.26
CA THR A 204 -4.67 3.26 -0.49
C THR A 204 -4.37 3.56 -1.95
N THR A 205 -3.16 3.23 -2.42
CA THR A 205 -2.79 3.37 -3.84
C THR A 205 -2.75 1.99 -4.49
N VAL A 206 -3.56 1.81 -5.51
CA VAL A 206 -3.73 0.59 -6.29
C VAL A 206 -3.04 0.81 -7.64
N ARG A 207 -2.05 -0.03 -7.93
CA ARG A 207 -1.44 -0.05 -9.27
C ARG A 207 -2.47 -0.53 -10.28
N ILE A 208 -2.70 0.25 -11.33
CA ILE A 208 -3.43 -0.19 -12.51
C ILE A 208 -2.40 -0.45 -13.61
N PRO A 209 -2.46 -1.58 -14.35
CA PRO A 209 -1.62 -1.76 -15.53
C PRO A 209 -1.82 -0.64 -16.55
N GLU A 210 -0.74 -0.17 -17.19
CA GLU A 210 -0.77 0.93 -18.17
C GLU A 210 -1.86 0.78 -19.24
N VAL A 211 -2.10 -0.45 -19.72
CA VAL A 211 -3.13 -0.76 -20.74
C VAL A 211 -4.54 -0.41 -20.25
N VAL A 212 -4.82 -0.69 -18.97
CA VAL A 212 -6.12 -0.40 -18.35
C VAL A 212 -6.25 1.10 -18.10
N ALA A 213 -5.17 1.76 -17.68
CA ALA A 213 -5.14 3.22 -17.52
C ALA A 213 -5.36 3.95 -18.85
N ARG A 214 -4.70 3.51 -19.93
CA ARG A 214 -4.84 4.06 -21.29
C ARG A 214 -6.27 3.92 -21.81
N ALA A 215 -6.90 2.77 -21.60
CA ALA A 215 -8.30 2.55 -21.96
C ALA A 215 -9.23 3.48 -21.16
N GLY A 216 -8.97 3.67 -19.86
CA GLY A 216 -9.73 4.59 -19.00
C GLY A 216 -9.65 6.04 -19.46
N SER A 217 -8.44 6.55 -19.70
CA SER A 217 -8.22 7.93 -20.16
C SER A 217 -8.81 8.18 -21.56
N TRP A 218 -8.77 7.19 -22.46
CA TRP A 218 -9.42 7.31 -23.76
C TRP A 218 -10.94 7.48 -23.64
N VAL A 219 -11.60 6.72 -22.74
CA VAL A 219 -13.05 6.85 -22.50
C VAL A 219 -13.38 8.22 -21.91
N LYS A 220 -12.58 8.75 -21.00
CA LYS A 220 -12.81 10.07 -20.37
C LYS A 220 -12.63 11.22 -21.34
N ASN A 221 -11.57 11.20 -22.16
CA ASN A 221 -11.38 12.19 -23.21
C ASN A 221 -12.55 12.18 -24.21
N ALA A 222 -13.09 11.01 -24.55
CA ALA A 222 -14.27 10.90 -25.41
C ALA A 222 -15.57 11.44 -24.77
N LEU A 223 -15.63 11.53 -23.43
CA LEU A 223 -16.73 12.09 -22.67
C LEU A 223 -16.60 13.61 -22.41
N GLY A 224 -15.48 14.23 -22.79
CA GLY A 224 -15.26 15.68 -22.65
C GLY A 224 -14.93 16.14 -21.23
N GLU A 225 -14.44 15.24 -20.36
CA GLU A 225 -13.86 15.61 -19.07
C GLU A 225 -12.42 16.12 -19.28
N ASP A 226 -12.09 17.32 -18.77
CA ASP A 226 -10.73 17.88 -18.82
C ASP A 226 -9.77 17.05 -17.95
N GLU A 227 -9.15 16.03 -18.55
CA GLU A 227 -8.25 15.12 -17.86
C GLU A 227 -6.82 15.70 -17.85
N PHE A 228 -6.27 15.93 -16.65
CA PHE A 228 -4.88 16.33 -16.46
C PHE A 228 -3.90 15.19 -16.78
N ILE A 229 -4.30 13.93 -16.53
CA ILE A 229 -3.47 12.76 -16.83
C ILE A 229 -3.49 12.53 -18.35
N LYS A 230 -2.41 12.92 -19.01
CA LYS A 230 -2.26 12.75 -20.46
C LYS A 230 -1.74 11.35 -20.80
N PRO A 231 -2.04 10.80 -21.99
CA PRO A 231 -1.56 9.48 -22.41
C PRO A 231 -0.03 9.31 -22.33
N TRP A 232 0.74 10.36 -22.63
CA TRP A 232 2.21 10.33 -22.52
C TRP A 232 2.70 10.28 -21.06
N MET A 233 1.95 10.84 -20.09
CA MET A 233 2.28 10.74 -18.67
C MET A 233 2.08 9.31 -18.14
N ILE A 234 1.18 8.55 -18.77
CA ILE A 234 0.96 7.12 -18.45
C ILE A 234 2.15 6.30 -18.92
N GLU A 235 2.71 6.60 -20.10
CA GLU A 235 3.90 5.91 -20.63
C GLU A 235 5.17 6.22 -19.82
N MET A 236 5.20 7.35 -19.12
CA MET A 236 6.29 7.73 -18.20
C MET A 236 6.03 7.34 -16.74
N ALA A 237 4.88 6.71 -16.42
CA ALA A 237 4.53 6.36 -15.04
C ALA A 237 5.48 5.31 -14.44
N ASP A 238 6.12 4.52 -15.30
CA ASP A 238 7.18 3.58 -14.96
C ASP A 238 8.59 4.21 -15.07
N ASP A 239 8.77 5.51 -15.30
CA ASP A 239 10.12 6.09 -15.34
C ASP A 239 10.77 6.10 -13.94
N HIS A 240 12.06 5.76 -13.88
CA HIS A 240 12.83 5.75 -12.64
C HIS A 240 14.17 6.49 -12.81
N TYR A 241 14.41 7.49 -11.96
CA TYR A 241 15.60 8.34 -12.04
C TYR A 241 16.44 8.34 -10.74
N PRO A 242 17.08 7.24 -10.37
CA PRO A 242 18.01 7.19 -9.23
C PRO A 242 19.32 7.92 -9.55
N LEU A 243 19.31 9.25 -9.43
CA LEU A 243 20.43 10.11 -9.81
C LEU A 243 21.62 10.00 -8.82
N ASP A 244 22.83 9.99 -9.37
CA ASP A 244 24.08 10.18 -8.65
C ASP A 244 24.66 11.58 -8.94
N CYS A 245 24.34 12.54 -8.07
CA CYS A 245 24.81 13.92 -8.18
C CYS A 245 26.25 14.14 -7.69
N SER A 246 27.05 13.08 -7.51
CA SER A 246 28.39 13.19 -6.89
C SER A 246 29.36 14.08 -7.67
N LEU A 247 29.25 14.17 -9.00
CA LEU A 247 30.09 15.07 -9.80
C LEU A 247 29.76 16.53 -9.51
N ALA A 248 28.47 16.91 -9.49
CA ALA A 248 28.04 18.25 -9.11
C ALA A 248 28.57 18.63 -7.72
N LYS A 249 28.46 17.73 -6.73
CA LYS A 249 28.93 18.00 -5.37
C LYS A 249 30.44 18.28 -5.30
N ARG A 250 31.24 17.48 -6.00
CA ARG A 250 32.71 17.66 -6.02
C ARG A 250 33.14 18.87 -6.83
N SER A 251 32.55 19.09 -8.00
CA SER A 251 32.93 20.17 -8.91
C SER A 251 32.50 21.55 -8.39
N LEU A 252 31.38 21.61 -7.67
CA LEU A 252 30.82 22.85 -7.15
C LEU A 252 31.14 23.08 -5.66
N ASP A 253 31.63 22.06 -4.94
CA ASP A 253 31.78 22.09 -3.48
C ASP A 253 30.43 22.41 -2.81
N TRP A 254 29.39 21.72 -3.27
CA TRP A 254 27.99 22.02 -2.99
C TRP A 254 27.22 20.75 -2.61
N SER A 255 26.18 20.88 -1.80
CA SER A 255 25.24 19.81 -1.49
C SER A 255 23.85 20.39 -1.20
N PRO A 256 22.76 19.71 -1.61
CA PRO A 256 21.41 20.14 -1.28
C PRO A 256 21.21 20.11 0.24
N LYS A 257 20.49 21.10 0.76
CA LYS A 257 20.26 21.26 2.21
C LYS A 257 18.86 20.90 2.63
N ARG A 258 17.90 20.93 1.70
CA ARG A 258 16.49 20.68 1.96
C ARG A 258 16.06 19.37 1.33
N ARG A 259 14.96 18.83 1.84
CA ARG A 259 14.35 17.58 1.36
C ARG A 259 12.87 17.75 1.15
N LEU A 260 12.34 17.10 0.11
CA LEU A 260 10.91 17.15 -0.17
C LEU A 260 10.09 16.58 0.98
N SER A 261 10.55 15.46 1.57
CA SER A 261 9.91 14.81 2.72
C SER A 261 9.74 15.75 3.93
N GLU A 262 10.71 16.63 4.18
CA GLU A 262 10.72 17.60 5.27
C GLU A 262 9.94 18.88 4.95
N THR A 263 9.81 19.22 3.66
CA THR A 263 9.09 20.43 3.20
C THR A 263 7.59 20.17 3.01
N LEU A 264 7.23 18.93 2.67
CA LEU A 264 5.85 18.51 2.39
C LEU A 264 4.85 18.85 3.52
N PRO A 265 5.16 18.68 4.83
CA PRO A 265 4.23 19.06 5.89
C PRO A 265 3.86 20.55 5.87
N GLU A 266 4.81 21.43 5.51
CA GLU A 266 4.58 22.86 5.41
C GLU A 266 3.70 23.20 4.19
N MET A 267 3.96 22.58 3.03
CA MET A 267 3.09 22.72 1.85
C MET A 267 1.64 22.37 2.17
N LEU A 268 1.43 21.24 2.86
CA LEU A 268 0.11 20.74 3.22
C LEU A 268 -0.55 21.56 4.33
N ARG A 269 0.25 22.15 5.23
CA ARG A 269 -0.26 23.12 6.22
C ARG A 269 -0.83 24.36 5.51
N ARG A 270 -0.10 24.94 4.55
CA ARG A 270 -0.57 26.09 3.76
C ARG A 270 -1.85 25.80 2.99
N LEU A 271 -1.93 24.62 2.36
CA LEU A 271 -3.17 24.14 1.72
C LEU A 271 -4.35 24.09 2.69
N LYS A 272 -4.16 23.55 3.91
CA LYS A 272 -5.24 23.46 4.91
C LYS A 272 -5.67 24.81 5.47
N GLU A 273 -4.74 25.76 5.59
CA GLU A 273 -5.01 27.09 6.15
C GLU A 273 -5.76 27.99 5.17
N ASP A 274 -5.39 27.97 3.89
CA ASP A 274 -6.05 28.76 2.85
C ASP A 274 -6.08 27.97 1.52
N PRO A 275 -7.06 27.06 1.36
CA PRO A 275 -7.17 26.25 0.14
C PRO A 275 -7.37 27.10 -1.11
N ALA A 276 -8.09 28.23 -1.00
CA ALA A 276 -8.37 29.09 -2.14
C ALA A 276 -7.09 29.74 -2.67
N ARG A 277 -6.28 30.32 -1.78
CA ARG A 277 -5.00 30.89 -2.16
C ARG A 277 -4.02 29.83 -2.66
N TRP A 278 -3.98 28.66 -2.04
CA TRP A 278 -3.08 27.58 -2.46
C TRP A 278 -3.41 27.08 -3.88
N TYR A 279 -4.70 26.94 -4.20
CA TYR A 279 -5.17 26.58 -5.54
C TYR A 279 -4.88 27.68 -6.58
N GLU A 280 -5.03 28.95 -6.19
CA GLU A 280 -4.71 30.09 -7.06
C GLU A 280 -3.22 30.13 -7.42
N ILE A 281 -2.33 30.00 -6.43
CA ILE A 281 -0.87 29.97 -6.64
C ILE A 281 -0.47 28.83 -7.58
N ASN A 282 -1.11 27.66 -7.42
CA ASN A 282 -0.79 26.46 -8.18
C ASN A 282 -1.59 26.31 -9.49
N GLY A 283 -2.44 27.27 -9.84
CA GLY A 283 -3.22 27.26 -11.09
C GLY A 283 -4.23 26.11 -11.19
N LEU A 284 -4.84 25.70 -10.07
CA LEU A 284 -5.66 24.48 -9.98
C LEU A 284 -7.18 24.73 -10.06
N GLY A 285 -7.62 25.98 -10.28
CA GLY A 285 -9.03 26.36 -10.30
C GLY A 285 -9.59 26.62 -8.90
N GLU A 286 -10.88 26.40 -8.69
CA GLU A 286 -11.51 26.58 -7.38
C GLU A 286 -11.42 25.30 -6.52
N PRO A 287 -11.08 25.39 -5.22
CA PRO A 287 -11.09 24.24 -4.33
C PRO A 287 -12.52 23.73 -4.10
N PRO A 288 -12.70 22.42 -3.82
CA PRO A 288 -14.02 21.89 -3.53
C PRO A 288 -14.61 22.47 -2.24
N THR A 289 -15.93 22.62 -2.20
CA THR A 289 -16.64 22.85 -0.93
C THR A 289 -16.67 21.53 -0.15
N LEU A 290 -15.66 21.31 0.69
CA LEU A 290 -15.58 20.14 1.57
C LEU A 290 -16.75 20.18 2.58
N LYS A 291 -17.85 19.50 2.24
CA LYS A 291 -18.89 19.14 3.22
C LYS A 291 -18.32 18.02 4.09
N ASP A 292 -18.37 18.24 5.41
CA ASP A 292 -17.94 17.35 6.49
C ASP A 292 -16.46 17.44 6.90
N GLU A 293 -16.15 18.46 7.70
CA GLU A 293 -15.12 18.35 8.74
C GLU A 293 -15.56 17.31 9.79
N ILE A 294 -15.31 16.02 9.53
CA ILE A 294 -15.22 15.06 10.63
C ILE A 294 -13.94 15.41 11.38
N HIS A 295 -14.10 16.07 12.54
CA HIS A 295 -13.07 16.33 13.53
C HIS A 295 -12.05 15.20 13.60
N SER A 296 -10.93 15.38 12.89
CA SER A 296 -9.73 14.61 13.11
C SER A 296 -8.98 15.33 14.23
N PRO A 297 -8.68 14.67 15.36
CA PRO A 297 -7.96 15.32 16.46
C PRO A 297 -6.63 15.88 15.94
N PRO A 298 -6.13 17.00 16.52
CA PRO A 298 -4.94 17.67 16.03
C PRO A 298 -3.77 16.70 15.92
N ALA A 299 -3.08 16.74 14.78
CA ALA A 299 -1.89 15.95 14.54
C ALA A 299 -0.87 16.25 15.65
N ARG A 300 -0.50 15.22 16.42
CA ARG A 300 0.66 15.33 17.30
C ARG A 300 1.92 15.34 16.44
N PRO A 301 2.95 16.13 16.78
CA PRO A 301 4.23 16.07 16.09
C PRO A 301 4.77 14.65 16.22
N VAL A 302 4.91 13.98 15.08
CA VAL A 302 5.52 12.66 15.00
C VAL A 302 7.03 12.88 14.92
N ALA A 303 7.76 12.33 15.88
CA ALA A 303 9.21 12.29 15.88
C ALA A 303 9.73 11.68 14.57
N ASP A 304 10.89 12.17 14.13
CA ASP A 304 11.59 11.88 12.87
C ASP A 304 11.18 10.57 12.19
N VAL A 305 10.66 10.70 10.97
CA VAL A 305 10.50 9.58 10.04
C VAL A 305 11.89 9.26 9.45
N ALA A 306 12.83 8.91 10.31
CA ALA A 306 14.09 8.32 9.92
C ALA A 306 13.81 6.88 9.47
N SER A 307 13.84 6.66 8.15
CA SER A 307 14.24 5.41 7.51
C SER A 307 13.79 4.10 8.18
N VAL A 308 12.59 3.61 7.87
CA VAL A 308 12.29 2.17 8.04
C VAL A 308 12.54 1.47 6.71
N HIS A 309 13.76 1.58 6.18
CA HIS A 309 14.30 0.66 5.20
C HIS A 309 14.98 -0.47 5.96
N TYR A 310 14.27 -1.57 6.23
CA TYR A 310 14.92 -2.77 6.76
C TYR A 310 14.20 -4.07 6.41
N PHE A 311 13.83 -4.31 5.15
CA PHE A 311 13.28 -5.63 4.79
C PHE A 311 13.77 -6.11 3.43
N GLY A 312 14.67 -7.10 3.42
CA GLY A 312 15.07 -7.82 2.21
C GLY A 312 13.97 -8.73 1.63
N HIS A 313 12.84 -8.88 2.33
CA HIS A 313 11.67 -9.63 1.86
C HIS A 313 10.38 -9.10 2.51
N ASN A 314 9.41 -8.70 1.69
CA ASN A 314 8.13 -8.20 2.15
C ASN A 314 7.04 -9.30 2.04
N PRO A 315 6.50 -9.84 3.15
CA PRO A 315 5.48 -10.90 3.14
C PRO A 315 4.13 -10.43 2.56
N SER A 316 3.94 -9.13 2.52
CA SER A 316 2.76 -8.45 2.01
C SER A 316 2.99 -7.92 0.60
N ALA A 317 4.07 -8.31 -0.08
CA ALA A 317 4.34 -7.87 -1.44
C ALA A 317 3.24 -8.34 -2.42
N TRP A 318 2.93 -7.51 -3.40
CA TRP A 318 1.99 -7.87 -4.47
C TRP A 318 2.44 -9.10 -5.26
N SER A 319 3.75 -9.33 -5.38
CA SER A 319 4.30 -10.55 -5.99
C SER A 319 3.91 -11.84 -5.25
N GLN A 320 3.57 -11.77 -3.96
CA GLN A 320 3.05 -12.90 -3.19
C GLN A 320 1.52 -12.97 -3.22
N ARG A 321 0.86 -11.81 -3.21
CA ARG A 321 -0.62 -11.74 -3.13
C ARG A 321 -1.34 -11.95 -4.45
N ILE A 322 -0.75 -11.52 -5.57
CA ILE A 322 -1.36 -11.72 -6.90
C ILE A 322 -1.51 -13.22 -7.19
N PRO A 323 -0.49 -14.08 -6.98
CA PRO A 323 -0.65 -15.53 -7.10
C PRO A 323 -1.77 -16.08 -6.21
N VAL A 324 -1.87 -15.63 -4.96
CA VAL A 324 -2.94 -16.02 -4.03
C VAL A 324 -4.31 -15.62 -4.60
N CYS A 325 -4.48 -14.39 -5.07
CA CYS A 325 -5.75 -13.91 -5.64
C CYS A 325 -6.13 -14.64 -6.93
N VAL A 326 -5.15 -14.96 -7.79
CA VAL A 326 -5.39 -15.72 -9.02
C VAL A 326 -5.81 -17.15 -8.70
N LEU A 327 -5.09 -17.82 -7.79
CA LEU A 327 -5.43 -19.18 -7.36
C LEU A 327 -6.81 -19.23 -6.68
N ALA A 328 -7.09 -18.29 -5.77
CA ALA A 328 -8.41 -18.15 -5.14
C ALA A 328 -9.50 -17.86 -6.17
N GLY A 329 -9.26 -17.02 -7.17
CA GLY A 329 -10.20 -16.76 -8.27
C GLY A 329 -10.52 -18.00 -9.11
N VAL A 330 -9.51 -18.85 -9.38
CA VAL A 330 -9.72 -20.15 -10.05
C VAL A 330 -10.55 -21.09 -9.18
N ALA A 331 -10.21 -21.21 -7.88
CA ALA A 331 -10.96 -22.05 -6.96
C ALA A 331 -12.40 -21.55 -6.76
N PHE A 332 -12.61 -20.24 -6.73
CA PHE A 332 -13.94 -19.61 -6.72
C PHE A 332 -14.76 -20.02 -7.94
N ALA A 333 -14.20 -19.96 -9.14
CA ALA A 333 -14.90 -20.34 -10.36
C ALA A 333 -15.30 -21.83 -10.35
N ILE A 334 -14.42 -22.72 -9.88
CA ILE A 334 -14.69 -24.15 -9.75
C ILE A 334 -15.77 -24.41 -8.69
N ALA A 335 -15.67 -23.78 -7.52
CA ALA A 335 -16.64 -23.92 -6.44
C ALA A 335 -18.02 -23.36 -6.83
N ALA A 336 -18.07 -22.22 -7.50
CA ALA A 336 -19.30 -21.65 -8.04
C ALA A 336 -19.93 -22.57 -9.08
N TYR A 337 -19.14 -23.17 -9.97
CA TYR A 337 -19.62 -24.16 -10.94
C TYR A 337 -20.27 -25.38 -10.26
N MET A 338 -19.63 -25.94 -9.22
CA MET A 338 -20.21 -27.04 -8.44
C MET A 338 -21.47 -26.61 -7.67
N SER A 339 -21.48 -25.38 -7.14
CA SER A 339 -22.66 -24.81 -6.46
C SER A 339 -23.87 -24.70 -7.39
N LEU A 340 -23.65 -24.29 -8.66
CA LEU A 340 -24.73 -24.23 -9.66
C LEU A 340 -25.34 -25.62 -9.90
N TYR A 341 -24.51 -26.67 -9.90
CA TYR A 341 -24.99 -28.05 -10.02
C TYR A 341 -25.80 -28.48 -8.79
N GLN A 342 -25.30 -28.22 -7.57
CA GLN A 342 -25.99 -28.59 -6.34
C GLN A 342 -27.32 -27.85 -6.15
N TRP A 343 -27.45 -26.61 -6.66
CA TRP A 343 -28.72 -25.91 -6.77
C TRP A 343 -29.62 -26.39 -7.91
N ARG A 344 -29.18 -27.38 -8.69
CA ARG A 344 -29.89 -27.93 -9.85
C ARG A 344 -30.17 -26.89 -10.96
N LEU A 345 -29.33 -25.84 -11.04
CA LEU A 345 -29.38 -24.85 -12.13
C LEU A 345 -28.71 -25.37 -13.40
N ILE A 346 -27.76 -26.30 -13.27
CA ILE A 346 -27.13 -27.01 -14.37
C ILE A 346 -27.27 -28.53 -14.18
N PRO A 347 -27.34 -29.32 -15.28
CA PRO A 347 -27.67 -30.74 -15.22
C PRO A 347 -26.52 -31.66 -14.84
N GLY A 348 -25.27 -31.17 -14.84
CA GLY A 348 -24.11 -32.01 -14.55
C GLY A 348 -22.82 -31.22 -14.35
N VAL A 349 -21.83 -31.89 -13.79
CA VAL A 349 -20.47 -31.38 -13.57
C VAL A 349 -19.50 -32.13 -14.49
N TRP A 350 -18.66 -31.38 -15.20
CA TRP A 350 -17.60 -31.97 -16.01
C TRP A 350 -16.46 -32.47 -15.13
N ASP A 351 -16.13 -33.75 -15.26
CA ASP A 351 -15.01 -34.39 -14.58
C ASP A 351 -14.18 -35.22 -15.57
N PRO A 352 -12.91 -34.85 -15.84
CA PRO A 352 -12.06 -35.55 -16.79
C PRO A 352 -11.40 -36.83 -16.25
N VAL A 353 -11.41 -37.08 -14.94
CA VAL A 353 -10.64 -38.18 -14.31
C VAL A 353 -11.56 -39.25 -13.71
N PHE A 354 -12.57 -38.85 -12.95
CA PHE A 354 -13.46 -39.76 -12.21
C PHE A 354 -14.88 -39.82 -12.78
N GLY A 355 -15.23 -38.94 -13.72
CA GLY A 355 -16.49 -38.98 -14.48
C GLY A 355 -17.72 -38.91 -13.57
N LYS A 356 -18.55 -39.95 -13.56
CA LYS A 356 -19.82 -39.96 -12.80
C LYS A 356 -19.65 -40.04 -11.28
N GLN A 357 -18.49 -40.47 -10.79
CA GLN A 357 -18.23 -40.57 -9.34
C GLN A 357 -18.35 -39.21 -8.64
N THR A 358 -18.09 -38.11 -9.37
CA THR A 358 -18.23 -36.75 -8.86
C THR A 358 -19.68 -36.41 -8.49
N LEU A 359 -20.65 -36.98 -9.20
CA LEU A 359 -22.06 -36.81 -8.86
C LEU A 359 -22.39 -37.56 -7.58
N ASP A 360 -21.82 -38.75 -7.38
CA ASP A 360 -21.99 -39.55 -6.16
C ASP A 360 -21.40 -38.84 -4.93
N VAL A 361 -20.35 -38.03 -5.12
CA VAL A 361 -19.77 -37.18 -4.06
C VAL A 361 -20.65 -35.96 -3.76
N LEU A 362 -21.05 -35.21 -4.79
CA LEU A 362 -21.80 -33.96 -4.64
C LEU A 362 -23.25 -34.18 -4.16
N ASP A 363 -23.83 -35.33 -4.48
CA ASP A 363 -25.17 -35.76 -4.03
C ASP A 363 -25.10 -36.74 -2.83
N SER A 364 -23.94 -36.89 -2.20
CA SER A 364 -23.74 -37.80 -1.07
C SER A 364 -24.56 -37.40 0.17
N GLU A 365 -24.81 -38.36 1.07
CA GLU A 365 -25.44 -38.07 2.38
C GLU A 365 -24.63 -37.07 3.21
N VAL A 366 -23.30 -37.04 3.05
CA VAL A 366 -22.41 -36.07 3.71
C VAL A 366 -22.69 -34.66 3.18
N ALA A 367 -22.77 -34.49 1.86
CA ALA A 367 -23.13 -33.21 1.24
C ALA A 367 -24.57 -32.79 1.60
N GLY A 368 -25.51 -33.75 1.63
CA GLY A 368 -26.89 -33.51 2.05
C GLY A 368 -27.02 -33.09 3.52
N GLN A 369 -26.25 -33.70 4.43
CA GLN A 369 -26.19 -33.29 5.84
C GLN A 369 -25.62 -31.87 5.98
N MET A 370 -24.58 -31.55 5.23
CA MET A 370 -23.97 -30.22 5.23
C MET A 370 -24.93 -29.15 4.66
N HIS A 371 -25.66 -29.47 3.59
CA HIS A 371 -26.73 -28.62 3.05
C HIS A 371 -27.85 -28.40 4.06
N ASN A 372 -28.27 -29.43 4.78
CA ASN A 372 -29.32 -29.31 5.80
C ASN A 372 -28.86 -28.50 7.01
N TRP A 373 -27.58 -28.59 7.37
CA TRP A 373 -26.99 -27.84 8.49
C TRP A 373 -26.87 -26.34 8.17
N PHE A 374 -26.39 -25.98 6.98
CA PHE A 374 -26.13 -24.58 6.60
C PHE A 374 -27.18 -23.95 5.68
N ARG A 375 -28.24 -24.69 5.33
CA ARG A 375 -29.27 -24.33 4.32
C ARG A 375 -28.72 -23.95 2.95
N THR A 376 -27.44 -24.21 2.70
CA THR A 376 -26.67 -23.79 1.54
C THR A 376 -25.75 -24.93 1.14
N PRO A 377 -25.56 -25.21 -0.16
CA PRO A 377 -24.62 -26.25 -0.59
C PRO A 377 -23.20 -25.99 -0.09
N ASP A 378 -22.44 -27.05 0.20
CA ASP A 378 -21.05 -26.97 0.66
C ASP A 378 -20.15 -26.26 -0.35
N ALA A 379 -20.36 -26.49 -1.66
CA ALA A 379 -19.62 -25.78 -2.70
C ALA A 379 -19.90 -24.27 -2.71
N ALA A 380 -21.10 -23.83 -2.32
CA ALA A 380 -21.42 -22.39 -2.20
C ALA A 380 -20.67 -21.73 -1.03
N ILE A 381 -20.53 -22.42 0.10
CA ILE A 381 -19.75 -21.92 1.25
C ILE A 381 -18.27 -21.82 0.85
N GLY A 382 -17.75 -22.83 0.16
CA GLY A 382 -16.40 -22.78 -0.40
C GLY A 382 -16.21 -21.62 -1.39
N ALA A 383 -17.19 -21.38 -2.27
CA ALA A 383 -17.14 -20.25 -3.20
C ALA A 383 -17.09 -18.90 -2.46
N LEU A 384 -17.88 -18.71 -1.40
CA LEU A 384 -17.83 -17.48 -0.60
C LEU A 384 -16.47 -17.29 0.08
N ALA A 385 -15.85 -18.35 0.60
CA ALA A 385 -14.53 -18.28 1.21
C ALA A 385 -13.45 -17.92 0.17
N TYR A 386 -13.43 -18.57 -1.01
CA TYR A 386 -12.48 -18.20 -2.08
C TYR A 386 -12.70 -16.78 -2.60
N LEU A 387 -13.94 -16.28 -2.61
CA LEU A 387 -14.22 -14.89 -2.94
C LEU A 387 -13.69 -13.95 -1.85
N GLY A 388 -13.83 -14.33 -0.58
CA GLY A 388 -13.21 -13.66 0.57
C GLY A 388 -11.69 -13.58 0.42
N ASP A 389 -11.03 -14.69 0.06
CA ASP A 389 -9.58 -14.76 -0.17
C ASP A 389 -9.13 -13.78 -1.27
N VAL A 390 -9.91 -13.61 -2.35
CA VAL A 390 -9.64 -12.61 -3.39
C VAL A 390 -9.80 -11.19 -2.84
N ILE A 391 -10.91 -10.91 -2.16
CA ILE A 391 -11.22 -9.57 -1.64
C ILE A 391 -10.17 -9.16 -0.60
N PHE A 392 -9.91 -10.03 0.39
CA PHE A 392 -8.92 -9.79 1.43
C PHE A 392 -7.50 -9.82 0.87
N GLY A 393 -7.19 -10.65 -0.12
CA GLY A 393 -5.90 -10.65 -0.81
C GLY A 393 -5.60 -9.33 -1.52
N LEU A 394 -6.61 -8.71 -2.15
CA LEU A 394 -6.50 -7.41 -2.81
C LEU A 394 -6.61 -6.21 -1.85
N ALA A 395 -7.09 -6.41 -0.63
CA ALA A 395 -7.33 -5.30 0.30
C ALA A 395 -6.05 -4.86 1.04
N GLY A 396 -5.69 -3.58 0.92
CA GLY A 396 -4.65 -2.92 1.73
C GLY A 396 -3.24 -2.91 1.13
N SER A 397 -2.38 -2.00 1.63
CA SER A 397 -1.03 -1.75 1.11
C SER A 397 -0.06 -2.92 1.32
N THR A 398 1.11 -2.89 0.68
CA THR A 398 2.19 -3.86 0.90
C THR A 398 2.83 -3.78 2.29
N ARG A 399 2.40 -2.82 3.13
CA ARG A 399 2.79 -2.69 4.53
C ARG A 399 1.62 -3.01 5.49
N ARG A 400 0.52 -3.60 4.99
CA ARG A 400 -0.68 -3.89 5.81
C ARG A 400 -0.40 -4.79 7.02
N TRP A 401 0.57 -5.70 6.94
CA TRP A 401 0.96 -6.52 8.10
C TRP A 401 1.57 -5.71 9.24
N GLN A 402 2.14 -4.53 8.96
CA GLN A 402 2.74 -3.63 9.94
C GLN A 402 1.69 -2.66 10.52
N TYR A 403 0.88 -2.05 9.67
CA TYR A 403 -0.01 -0.95 10.06
C TYR A 403 -1.50 -1.34 10.19
N ARG A 404 -1.93 -2.45 9.58
CA ARG A 404 -3.30 -2.99 9.61
C ARG A 404 -3.34 -4.52 9.77
N PRO A 405 -2.62 -5.12 10.74
CA PRO A 405 -2.54 -6.59 10.88
C PRO A 405 -3.90 -7.23 11.17
N TRP A 406 -4.90 -6.50 11.66
CA TRP A 406 -6.27 -7.02 11.79
C TRP A 406 -6.82 -7.53 10.44
N MET A 407 -6.47 -6.89 9.32
CA MET A 407 -6.86 -7.34 7.99
C MET A 407 -6.17 -8.65 7.63
N VAL A 408 -4.89 -8.79 7.98
CA VAL A 408 -4.11 -10.02 7.77
C VAL A 408 -4.63 -11.16 8.64
N VAL A 409 -5.05 -10.85 9.87
CA VAL A 409 -5.68 -11.82 10.76
C VAL A 409 -7.03 -12.29 10.21
N LEU A 410 -7.87 -11.38 9.69
CA LEU A 410 -9.12 -11.77 9.02
C LEU A 410 -8.86 -12.63 7.79
N PHE A 411 -7.87 -12.26 6.97
CA PHE A 411 -7.43 -13.07 5.84
C PHE A 411 -6.97 -14.47 6.29
N GLY A 412 -6.20 -14.57 7.37
CA GLY A 412 -5.80 -15.86 7.94
C GLY A 412 -6.98 -16.67 8.50
N ILE A 413 -7.98 -16.01 9.09
CA ILE A 413 -9.22 -16.64 9.57
C ILE A 413 -10.07 -17.15 8.41
N ASP A 414 -9.96 -16.57 7.22
CA ASP A 414 -10.65 -17.05 6.02
C ASP A 414 -9.91 -18.27 5.43
N VAL A 415 -8.61 -18.12 5.15
CA VAL A 415 -7.78 -19.11 4.45
C VAL A 415 -7.51 -20.38 5.27
N ILE A 416 -7.20 -20.26 6.57
CA ILE A 416 -6.75 -21.42 7.38
C ILE A 416 -7.89 -22.43 7.61
N PRO A 417 -9.08 -22.03 8.08
CA PRO A 417 -10.20 -22.96 8.22
C PRO A 417 -10.62 -23.57 6.89
N LEU A 418 -10.57 -22.79 5.80
CA LEU A 418 -10.87 -23.28 4.46
C LEU A 418 -9.96 -24.46 4.07
N GLY A 419 -8.65 -24.35 4.29
CA GLY A 419 -7.70 -25.45 4.05
C GLY A 419 -7.95 -26.69 4.91
N ILE A 420 -8.31 -26.51 6.19
CA ILE A 420 -8.64 -27.61 7.10
C ILE A 420 -9.92 -28.33 6.62
N VAL A 421 -10.98 -27.58 6.34
CA VAL A 421 -12.26 -28.13 5.89
C VAL A 421 -12.09 -28.88 4.57
N SER A 422 -11.38 -28.31 3.60
CA SER A 422 -11.07 -28.98 2.34
C SER A 422 -10.35 -30.32 2.57
N SER A 423 -9.37 -30.37 3.48
CA SER A 423 -8.64 -31.60 3.80
C SER A 423 -9.55 -32.67 4.42
N VAL A 424 -10.44 -32.28 5.33
CA VAL A 424 -11.42 -33.18 5.96
C VAL A 424 -12.40 -33.73 4.93
N LEU A 425 -12.91 -32.90 4.02
CA LEU A 425 -13.84 -33.32 2.98
C LEU A 425 -13.20 -34.31 2.00
N ILE A 426 -11.95 -34.09 1.58
CA ILE A 426 -11.21 -35.06 0.74
C ILE A 426 -11.02 -36.40 1.47
N PHE A 427 -10.72 -36.38 2.77
CA PHE A 427 -10.61 -37.61 3.56
C PHE A 427 -11.96 -38.35 3.64
N MET A 428 -13.06 -37.64 3.86
CA MET A 428 -14.40 -38.21 3.89
C MET A 428 -14.84 -38.78 2.54
N GLN A 429 -14.46 -38.15 1.42
CA GLN A 429 -14.73 -38.67 0.07
C GLN A 429 -14.14 -40.07 -0.12
N GLY A 430 -12.87 -40.26 0.23
CA GLY A 430 -12.20 -41.55 0.09
C GLY A 430 -12.69 -42.60 1.11
N TRP A 431 -12.90 -42.21 2.37
CA TRP A 431 -13.16 -43.16 3.46
C TRP A 431 -14.65 -43.46 3.68
N VAL A 432 -15.52 -42.45 3.55
CA VAL A 432 -16.95 -42.56 3.87
C VAL A 432 -17.78 -42.75 2.61
N VAL A 433 -17.54 -41.93 1.58
CA VAL A 433 -18.34 -41.95 0.34
C VAL A 433 -17.86 -43.06 -0.62
N GLY A 434 -16.56 -43.36 -0.64
CA GLY A 434 -15.98 -44.36 -1.53
C GLY A 434 -15.94 -43.93 -3.00
N ALA A 435 -16.04 -42.63 -3.28
CA ALA A 435 -16.01 -42.04 -4.61
C ALA A 435 -15.16 -40.77 -4.61
N TRP A 436 -14.65 -40.39 -5.79
CA TRP A 436 -13.71 -39.27 -5.93
C TRP A 436 -14.29 -38.16 -6.80
N CYS A 437 -13.94 -36.91 -6.45
CA CYS A 437 -14.35 -35.71 -7.17
C CYS A 437 -13.10 -34.92 -7.63
N PHE A 438 -12.85 -34.84 -8.94
CA PHE A 438 -11.66 -34.16 -9.48
C PHE A 438 -11.70 -32.65 -9.22
N PRO A 439 -12.83 -31.94 -9.46
CA PRO A 439 -12.91 -30.51 -9.12
C PRO A 439 -12.67 -30.23 -7.63
N CYS A 440 -13.16 -31.11 -6.74
CA CYS A 440 -12.96 -31.01 -5.29
C CYS A 440 -11.49 -31.20 -4.90
N LEU A 441 -10.79 -32.12 -5.56
CA LEU A 441 -9.37 -32.35 -5.33
C LEU A 441 -8.54 -31.13 -5.75
N ILE A 442 -8.87 -30.52 -6.90
CA ILE A 442 -8.21 -29.28 -7.36
C ILE A 442 -8.43 -28.15 -6.35
N THR A 443 -9.67 -27.90 -5.93
CA THR A 443 -9.96 -26.83 -4.97
C THR A 443 -9.29 -27.08 -3.63
N ALA A 444 -9.21 -28.32 -3.16
CA ALA A 444 -8.48 -28.68 -1.94
C ALA A 444 -6.96 -28.43 -2.04
N VAL A 445 -6.33 -28.79 -3.18
CA VAL A 445 -4.91 -28.47 -3.42
C VAL A 445 -4.69 -26.96 -3.45
N ILE A 446 -5.61 -26.21 -4.07
CA ILE A 446 -5.56 -24.75 -4.06
C ILE A 446 -5.69 -24.24 -2.62
N SER A 447 -6.67 -24.68 -1.82
CA SER A 447 -6.82 -24.23 -0.42
C SER A 447 -5.53 -24.42 0.38
N LEU A 448 -4.89 -25.60 0.27
CA LEU A 448 -3.65 -25.89 0.97
C LEU A 448 -2.49 -25.00 0.50
N THR A 449 -2.46 -24.69 -0.80
CA THR A 449 -1.48 -23.78 -1.38
C THR A 449 -1.71 -22.35 -0.88
N LEU A 450 -2.96 -21.90 -0.79
CA LEU A 450 -3.32 -20.59 -0.22
C LEU A 450 -2.88 -20.49 1.24
N VAL A 451 -3.08 -21.53 2.05
CA VAL A 451 -2.59 -21.58 3.45
C VAL A 451 -1.07 -21.43 3.51
N TYR A 452 -0.33 -22.11 2.63
CA TYR A 452 1.13 -22.01 2.57
C TYR A 452 1.59 -20.57 2.28
N PHE A 453 0.99 -19.91 1.28
CA PHE A 453 1.34 -18.52 0.94
C PHE A 453 0.88 -17.51 2.01
N ALA A 454 -0.28 -17.74 2.64
CA ALA A 454 -0.79 -16.87 3.69
C ALA A 454 -0.01 -17.01 5.01
N TYR A 455 0.66 -18.14 5.23
CA TYR A 455 1.32 -18.46 6.50
C TYR A 455 2.33 -17.40 6.90
N ASP A 456 3.22 -16.97 6.01
CA ASP A 456 4.29 -16.02 6.35
C ASP A 456 3.73 -14.63 6.72
N GLU A 457 2.72 -14.16 5.97
CA GLU A 457 2.04 -12.89 6.24
C GLU A 457 1.28 -12.92 7.58
N VAL A 458 0.51 -13.98 7.82
CA VAL A 458 -0.27 -14.18 9.06
C VAL A 458 0.66 -14.37 10.26
N TRP A 459 1.71 -15.17 10.12
CA TRP A 459 2.69 -15.42 11.17
C TRP A 459 3.40 -14.13 11.59
N LYS A 460 3.87 -13.34 10.63
CA LYS A 460 4.54 -12.05 10.91
C LYS A 460 3.58 -11.03 11.49
N ALA A 461 2.31 -11.01 11.07
CA ALA A 461 1.29 -10.16 11.68
C ALA A 461 1.00 -10.52 13.15
N PHE A 462 1.11 -11.81 13.52
CA PHE A 462 0.91 -12.28 14.89
C PHE A 462 2.13 -12.06 15.80
N TRP A 463 3.34 -12.32 15.29
CA TRP A 463 4.55 -12.42 16.12
C TRP A 463 5.54 -11.26 15.97
N GLY A 464 5.42 -10.44 14.91
CA GLY A 464 6.41 -9.42 14.55
C GLY A 464 7.71 -10.03 13.98
N TYR A 465 8.54 -9.20 13.35
CA TYR A 465 9.86 -9.63 12.85
C TYR A 465 10.82 -9.77 14.04
N PRO A 466 11.68 -10.80 14.10
CA PRO A 466 12.64 -10.95 15.20
C PRO A 466 13.72 -9.86 15.09
N SER A 467 13.63 -8.86 15.96
CA SER A 467 14.83 -8.20 16.49
C SER A 467 15.17 -8.83 17.85
N ASP A 468 16.40 -8.64 18.32
CA ASP A 468 17.02 -9.31 19.47
C ASP A 468 16.18 -9.32 20.79
N ALA A 469 15.10 -8.54 20.87
CA ALA A 469 14.07 -8.59 21.92
C ALA A 469 13.25 -9.90 21.98
N ALA A 470 13.27 -10.74 20.93
CA ALA A 470 12.53 -12.00 20.90
C ALA A 470 13.17 -13.09 21.78
N GLU A 471 14.49 -13.05 22.01
CA GLU A 471 15.19 -14.00 22.87
C GLU A 471 14.84 -13.79 24.35
N GLU A 472 14.67 -12.52 24.75
CA GLU A 472 14.16 -12.12 26.06
C GLU A 472 12.69 -12.50 26.24
N SER A 473 11.89 -12.42 25.16
CA SER A 473 10.47 -12.81 25.15
C SER A 473 10.28 -14.33 25.21
N ALA A 474 11.16 -15.11 24.57
CA ALA A 474 11.16 -16.57 24.66
C ALA A 474 11.51 -17.05 26.09
N GLN A 475 12.45 -16.37 26.77
CA GLN A 475 12.71 -16.59 28.19
C GLN A 475 11.55 -16.14 29.10
N ALA A 476 10.81 -15.08 28.74
CA ALA A 476 9.61 -14.63 29.46
C ALA A 476 8.43 -15.62 29.37
N ILE A 477 8.32 -16.38 28.28
CA ILE A 477 7.32 -17.46 28.09
C ILE A 477 7.68 -18.67 28.97
N VAL A 478 8.97 -19.04 29.03
CA VAL A 478 9.47 -20.14 29.89
C VAL A 478 9.32 -19.80 31.39
N THR A 479 9.28 -18.51 31.75
CA THR A 479 9.13 -18.03 33.14
C THR A 479 7.70 -17.61 33.51
N GLY A 480 6.70 -17.83 32.64
CA GLY A 480 5.28 -17.63 32.96
C GLY A 480 4.84 -16.16 33.10
N ARG A 481 5.52 -15.22 32.42
CA ARG A 481 5.27 -13.76 32.54
C ARG A 481 4.71 -13.10 31.27
N SER A 482 3.90 -13.79 30.46
CA SER A 482 3.27 -13.18 29.27
C SER A 482 1.78 -12.86 29.43
N ASN A 483 1.46 -11.57 29.23
CA ASN A 483 0.13 -10.96 29.23
C ASN A 483 -0.42 -10.91 27.79
N ALA A 484 -1.35 -11.80 27.41
CA ALA A 484 -1.80 -11.91 26.02
C ALA A 484 -3.33 -11.94 25.83
N MET A 485 -3.81 -11.21 24.81
CA MET A 485 -5.22 -11.02 24.43
C MET A 485 -5.97 -12.32 24.07
N TRP A 486 -5.26 -13.43 23.84
CA TRP A 486 -5.80 -14.69 23.33
C TRP A 486 -6.95 -15.25 24.18
N ALA A 487 -6.92 -15.07 25.51
CA ALA A 487 -7.99 -15.57 26.37
C ALA A 487 -9.36 -14.96 26.01
N ARG A 488 -9.43 -13.66 25.65
CA ARG A 488 -10.68 -13.03 25.23
C ARG A 488 -11.10 -13.46 23.83
N THR A 489 -10.15 -13.65 22.92
CA THR A 489 -10.42 -14.18 21.58
C THR A 489 -11.00 -15.59 21.64
N VAL A 490 -10.41 -16.46 22.46
CA VAL A 490 -10.90 -17.83 22.67
C VAL A 490 -12.30 -17.82 23.30
N GLU A 491 -12.59 -16.92 24.23
CA GLU A 491 -13.95 -16.79 24.77
C GLU A 491 -14.97 -16.30 23.75
N VAL A 492 -14.60 -15.38 22.85
CA VAL A 492 -15.47 -14.96 21.74
C VAL A 492 -15.75 -16.15 20.82
N MET A 493 -14.72 -16.97 20.51
CA MET A 493 -14.90 -18.18 19.71
C MET A 493 -15.81 -19.20 20.41
N LEU A 494 -15.61 -19.44 21.70
CA LEU A 494 -16.45 -20.33 22.51
C LEU A 494 -17.88 -19.78 22.67
N ALA A 495 -18.05 -18.46 22.73
CA ALA A 495 -19.35 -17.81 22.76
C ALA A 495 -20.12 -18.00 21.44
N CYS A 496 -19.46 -17.77 20.31
CA CYS A 496 -20.03 -18.04 18.99
C CYS A 496 -20.37 -19.54 18.83
N TRP A 497 -19.50 -20.42 19.32
CA TRP A 497 -19.77 -21.87 19.37
C TRP A 497 -21.02 -22.18 20.21
N LEU A 498 -21.17 -21.60 21.40
CA LEU A 498 -22.36 -21.80 22.25
C LEU A 498 -23.65 -21.33 21.55
N VAL A 499 -23.61 -20.22 20.82
CA VAL A 499 -24.75 -19.74 20.01
C VAL A 499 -25.12 -20.72 18.89
N MET A 500 -24.13 -21.36 18.26
CA MET A 500 -24.35 -22.27 17.14
C MET A 500 -24.58 -23.73 17.56
N SER A 501 -24.12 -24.13 18.75
CA SER A 501 -24.18 -25.53 19.21
C SER A 501 -25.58 -26.16 19.26
N PRO A 502 -26.69 -25.43 19.54
CA PRO A 502 -28.04 -25.99 19.45
C PRO A 502 -28.44 -26.41 18.03
N LEU A 503 -27.79 -25.88 17.00
CA LEU A 503 -28.00 -26.28 15.60
C LEU A 503 -27.33 -27.61 15.27
N VAL A 504 -26.30 -27.99 16.05
CA VAL A 504 -25.51 -29.20 15.87
C VAL A 504 -26.12 -30.39 16.63
N PHE A 505 -26.62 -30.14 17.84
CA PHE A 505 -27.06 -31.20 18.75
C PHE A 505 -28.60 -31.35 18.85
N HIS A 506 -29.39 -30.80 17.92
CA HIS A 506 -30.85 -30.78 18.02
C HIS A 506 -31.52 -32.17 17.89
N ARG A 507 -32.35 -32.56 18.88
CA ARG A 507 -33.27 -33.71 18.78
C ARG A 507 -34.68 -33.38 19.31
N GLY A 508 -35.60 -33.05 18.40
CA GLY A 508 -37.06 -33.21 18.62
C GLY A 508 -37.79 -32.16 19.48
N ALA A 509 -39.13 -32.17 19.36
CA ALA A 509 -40.03 -31.09 19.79
C ALA A 509 -40.32 -30.97 21.30
N ALA A 510 -39.69 -31.76 22.17
CA ALA A 510 -40.00 -31.81 23.59
C ALA A 510 -39.14 -30.89 24.49
N GLU A 511 -38.13 -30.20 23.95
CA GLU A 511 -37.12 -29.46 24.74
C GLU A 511 -37.10 -27.93 24.50
N THR A 512 -38.26 -27.29 24.38
CA THR A 512 -38.34 -25.85 24.04
C THR A 512 -37.70 -24.92 25.09
N LEU A 513 -37.65 -25.30 26.37
CA LEU A 513 -37.06 -24.47 27.43
C LEU A 513 -35.53 -24.64 27.57
N GLN A 514 -35.01 -25.85 27.35
CA GLN A 514 -33.56 -26.13 27.41
C GLN A 514 -32.82 -25.68 26.15
N TRP A 515 -33.52 -25.48 25.04
CA TRP A 515 -32.95 -24.97 23.78
C TRP A 515 -32.34 -23.55 23.92
N GLY A 516 -32.88 -22.73 24.83
CA GLY A 516 -32.42 -21.35 25.02
C GLY A 516 -31.13 -21.19 25.86
N ILE A 517 -30.70 -22.20 26.62
CA ILE A 517 -29.63 -22.07 27.61
C ILE A 517 -28.27 -21.75 26.95
N GLU A 518 -27.88 -22.54 25.95
CA GLU A 518 -26.61 -22.38 25.22
C GLU A 518 -26.51 -21.05 24.45
N PRO A 519 -27.51 -20.61 23.66
CA PRO A 519 -27.41 -19.35 22.94
C PRO A 519 -27.51 -18.13 23.86
N ILE A 520 -28.26 -18.21 24.95
CA ILE A 520 -28.29 -17.14 25.96
C ILE A 520 -26.92 -17.05 26.66
N ALA A 521 -26.34 -18.18 27.08
CA ALA A 521 -25.01 -18.20 27.67
C ALA A 521 -23.95 -17.67 26.69
N GLY A 522 -24.00 -18.09 25.42
CA GLY A 522 -23.12 -17.61 24.36
C GLY A 522 -23.22 -16.09 24.14
N LEU A 523 -24.43 -15.54 24.04
CA LEU A 523 -24.63 -14.08 23.87
C LEU A 523 -24.13 -13.28 25.09
N VAL A 524 -24.33 -13.80 26.31
CA VAL A 524 -23.84 -13.16 27.54
C VAL A 524 -22.32 -13.20 27.59
N VAL A 525 -21.69 -14.34 27.29
CA VAL A 525 -20.21 -14.45 27.24
C VAL A 525 -19.63 -13.55 26.16
N LEU A 526 -20.26 -13.48 24.98
CA LEU A 526 -19.85 -12.60 23.90
C LEU A 526 -19.86 -11.13 24.34
N LEU A 527 -20.95 -10.69 24.97
CA LEU A 527 -21.10 -9.32 25.44
C LEU A 527 -20.08 -9.00 26.55
N LEU A 528 -19.86 -9.92 27.50
CA LEU A 528 -18.88 -9.76 28.57
C LEU A 528 -17.44 -9.74 28.05
N ALA A 529 -17.11 -10.59 27.07
CA ALA A 529 -15.78 -10.64 26.45
C ALA A 529 -15.49 -9.37 25.63
N LEU A 530 -16.47 -8.87 24.86
CA LEU A 530 -16.33 -7.64 24.09
C LEU A 530 -16.27 -6.39 24.98
N THR A 531 -17.08 -6.32 26.03
CA THR A 531 -17.05 -5.20 26.99
C THR A 531 -15.78 -5.20 27.85
N ALA A 532 -15.19 -6.36 28.11
CA ALA A 532 -13.89 -6.47 28.79
C ALA A 532 -12.73 -5.86 27.98
N CYS A 533 -12.88 -5.66 26.66
CA CYS A 533 -11.92 -4.92 25.84
C CYS A 533 -11.95 -3.41 26.11
N TYR A 534 -13.03 -2.90 26.71
CA TYR A 534 -13.15 -1.50 27.09
C TYR A 534 -12.51 -1.24 28.47
N ARG A 535 -11.51 -0.35 28.52
CA ARG A 535 -10.65 -0.11 29.71
C ARG A 535 -11.39 0.05 31.06
N PRO A 536 -12.50 0.81 31.18
CA PRO A 536 -13.21 0.94 32.46
C PRO A 536 -14.02 -0.32 32.85
N LEU A 537 -14.31 -1.21 31.90
CA LEU A 537 -15.09 -2.44 32.10
C LEU A 537 -14.24 -3.71 32.01
N ARG A 538 -12.91 -3.60 32.11
CA ARG A 538 -11.97 -4.74 32.06
C ARG A 538 -12.29 -5.89 33.02
N GLY A 539 -13.03 -5.63 34.10
CA GLY A 539 -13.47 -6.63 35.07
C GLY A 539 -14.65 -7.49 34.61
N ALA A 540 -15.36 -7.12 33.54
CA ALA A 540 -16.53 -7.85 33.02
C ALA A 540 -16.21 -9.32 32.67
N HIS A 541 -14.97 -9.54 32.27
CA HIS A 541 -14.32 -10.81 31.99
C HIS A 541 -14.44 -11.83 33.15
N LEU A 542 -14.45 -11.37 34.41
CA LEU A 542 -14.63 -12.23 35.59
C LEU A 542 -16.07 -12.71 35.77
N ALA A 543 -17.06 -11.98 35.21
CA ALA A 543 -18.45 -12.42 35.25
C ALA A 543 -18.69 -13.65 34.34
N ILE A 544 -17.77 -13.95 33.41
CA ILE A 544 -17.78 -15.18 32.61
C ILE A 544 -17.60 -16.41 33.52
N LEU A 545 -16.95 -16.30 34.69
CA LEU A 545 -16.87 -17.40 35.65
C LEU A 545 -18.24 -17.84 36.18
N ALA A 546 -19.17 -16.90 36.35
CA ALA A 546 -20.52 -17.24 36.78
C ALA A 546 -21.28 -18.01 35.70
N VAL A 547 -21.13 -17.62 34.43
CA VAL A 547 -21.73 -18.33 33.28
C VAL A 547 -21.09 -19.70 33.10
N ALA A 548 -19.77 -19.78 33.23
CA ALA A 548 -19.01 -21.03 33.18
C ALA A 548 -19.43 -22.01 34.28
N ALA A 549 -19.53 -21.54 35.53
CA ALA A 549 -20.00 -22.37 36.65
C ALA A 549 -21.44 -22.86 36.44
N TRP A 550 -22.31 -22.00 35.91
CA TRP A 550 -23.68 -22.40 35.57
C TRP A 550 -23.72 -23.51 34.52
N LEU A 551 -22.96 -23.38 33.42
CA LEU A 551 -22.87 -24.40 32.37
C LEU A 551 -22.32 -25.74 32.87
N VAL A 552 -21.31 -25.70 33.74
CA VAL A 552 -20.72 -26.91 34.34
C VAL A 552 -21.71 -27.60 35.28
N ILE A 553 -22.41 -26.84 36.13
CA ILE A 553 -23.41 -27.40 37.06
C ILE A 553 -24.59 -27.98 36.30
N ASP A 554 -25.11 -27.25 35.30
CA ASP A 554 -26.22 -27.70 34.44
C ASP A 554 -25.86 -28.98 33.69
N GLY A 555 -24.70 -28.99 33.01
CA GLY A 555 -24.20 -30.18 32.31
C GLY A 555 -23.95 -31.37 33.25
N TYR A 556 -23.41 -31.14 34.45
CA TYR A 556 -23.15 -32.21 35.43
C TYR A 556 -24.44 -32.81 35.99
N LEU A 557 -25.44 -31.98 36.30
CA LEU A 557 -26.74 -32.43 36.81
C LEU A 557 -27.56 -33.16 35.73
N ALA A 558 -27.39 -32.78 34.46
CA ALA A 558 -28.07 -33.41 33.32
C ALA A 558 -27.48 -34.80 32.96
N VAL A 559 -26.17 -35.02 33.18
CA VAL A 559 -25.46 -36.28 32.90
C VAL A 559 -25.88 -37.47 33.80
N GLY A 560 -26.85 -37.30 34.71
CA GLY A 560 -27.32 -38.26 35.71
C GLY A 560 -27.98 -39.57 35.21
N GLY A 561 -27.45 -40.23 34.18
CA GLY A 561 -27.75 -41.62 33.82
C GLY A 561 -27.47 -42.02 32.37
N GLN A 562 -27.56 -41.10 31.41
CA GLN A 562 -27.19 -41.30 30.01
C GLN A 562 -26.39 -40.10 29.50
N VAL A 563 -25.32 -40.37 28.77
CA VAL A 563 -24.37 -39.35 28.32
C VAL A 563 -24.88 -38.74 27.01
N ASP A 564 -25.60 -37.62 27.10
CA ASP A 564 -25.97 -36.84 25.93
C ASP A 564 -24.77 -35.97 25.47
N PRO A 565 -24.36 -36.01 24.19
CA PRO A 565 -23.32 -35.14 23.64
C PRO A 565 -23.54 -33.65 23.93
N ARG A 566 -24.79 -33.20 24.07
CA ARG A 566 -25.12 -31.81 24.38
C ARG A 566 -24.71 -31.41 25.81
N ASP A 567 -24.94 -32.29 26.78
CA ASP A 567 -24.58 -32.03 28.17
C ASP A 567 -23.06 -32.11 28.37
N GLN A 568 -22.39 -32.98 27.61
CA GLN A 568 -20.93 -33.02 27.53
C GLN A 568 -20.37 -31.72 26.94
N ASN A 569 -21.00 -31.17 25.88
CA ASN A 569 -20.61 -29.89 25.29
C ASN A 569 -20.69 -28.76 26.32
N ARG A 570 -21.79 -28.64 27.08
CA ARG A 570 -21.92 -27.62 28.14
C ARG A 570 -20.86 -27.75 29.22
N LEU A 571 -20.57 -28.98 29.64
CA LEU A 571 -19.58 -29.26 30.67
C LEU A 571 -18.16 -28.90 30.21
N ILE A 572 -17.77 -29.30 29.00
CA ILE A 572 -16.45 -29.02 28.43
C ILE A 572 -16.28 -27.54 28.16
N VAL A 573 -17.24 -26.90 27.49
CA VAL A 573 -17.18 -25.47 27.16
C VAL A 573 -17.22 -24.62 28.44
N GLY A 574 -18.02 -25.01 29.44
CA GLY A 574 -18.04 -24.37 30.76
C GLY A 574 -16.68 -24.44 31.47
N LEU A 575 -16.01 -25.60 31.48
CA LEU A 575 -14.67 -25.73 32.07
C LEU A 575 -13.62 -24.89 31.33
N LEU A 576 -13.67 -24.85 29.99
CA LEU A 576 -12.78 -24.02 29.18
C LEU A 576 -13.00 -22.53 29.44
N LEU A 577 -14.26 -22.08 29.49
CA LEU A 577 -14.59 -20.69 29.83
C LEU A 577 -14.10 -20.32 31.24
N ALA A 578 -14.23 -21.22 32.23
CA ALA A 578 -13.71 -20.98 33.58
C ALA A 578 -12.18 -20.83 33.58
N MET A 579 -11.48 -21.68 32.82
CA MET A 579 -10.02 -21.62 32.69
C MET A 579 -9.55 -20.31 32.08
N PHE A 580 -10.20 -19.86 30.99
CA PHE A 580 -9.79 -18.62 30.31
C PHE A 580 -10.25 -17.35 31.03
N ALA A 581 -11.35 -17.40 31.78
CA ALA A 581 -11.85 -16.26 32.56
C ALA A 581 -10.93 -15.87 33.74
N ILE A 582 -10.14 -16.81 34.28
CA ILE A 582 -9.17 -16.54 35.36
C ILE A 582 -7.84 -15.99 34.82
N CYS A 583 -7.54 -16.21 33.53
CA CYS A 583 -6.30 -15.79 32.92
C CYS A 583 -6.24 -14.25 32.83
N PRO A 584 -5.30 -13.57 33.51
CA PRO A 584 -5.19 -12.12 33.47
C PRO A 584 -4.93 -11.66 32.03
N SER A 585 -5.70 -10.67 31.56
CA SER A 585 -5.48 -10.07 30.26
C SER A 585 -5.33 -8.55 30.38
N GLU A 586 -4.29 -8.02 29.74
CA GLU A 586 -4.20 -6.60 29.42
C GLU A 586 -4.94 -6.33 28.10
N GLY A 587 -6.19 -6.78 27.95
CA GLY A 587 -6.98 -6.69 26.69
C GLY A 587 -7.28 -5.27 26.17
N SER A 588 -6.83 -4.25 26.90
CA SER A 588 -6.86 -2.83 26.49
C SER A 588 -5.51 -2.32 25.97
N LYS A 589 -4.48 -3.19 25.95
CA LYS A 589 -3.16 -2.88 25.41
C LYS A 589 -2.89 -3.75 24.17
N PRO A 590 -2.25 -3.18 23.14
CA PRO A 590 -1.91 -3.94 21.94
C PRO A 590 -0.89 -5.06 22.22
N PRO A 591 -0.71 -6.02 21.29
CA PRO A 591 0.23 -7.14 21.42
C PRO A 591 1.64 -6.70 21.83
N VAL A 592 2.43 -7.59 22.42
CA VAL A 592 3.78 -7.24 22.92
C VAL A 592 4.69 -6.72 21.80
N GLY A 593 4.64 -7.30 20.59
CA GLY A 593 5.38 -6.79 19.42
C GLY A 593 4.98 -5.36 19.02
N TRP A 594 3.72 -4.97 19.24
CA TRP A 594 3.25 -3.60 19.02
C TRP A 594 3.73 -2.61 20.08
N ARG A 595 3.93 -3.08 21.32
CA ARG A 595 4.48 -2.25 22.40
C ARG A 595 5.97 -2.01 22.20
N ALA A 596 6.72 -3.06 21.87
CA ALA A 596 8.14 -2.95 21.55
C ALA A 596 8.40 -2.01 20.37
N PHE A 597 7.56 -2.06 19.32
CA PHE A 597 7.62 -1.11 18.20
C PHE A 597 7.36 0.34 18.63
N ARG A 598 6.34 0.58 19.47
CA ARG A 598 6.01 1.93 19.97
C ARG A 598 7.05 2.49 20.95
N GLU A 599 7.62 1.65 21.80
CA GLU A 599 8.61 2.05 22.81
C GLU A 599 10.00 2.22 22.18
N GLY A 600 10.36 1.42 21.17
CA GLY A 600 11.58 1.62 20.38
C GLY A 600 11.59 2.98 19.66
N VAL A 601 10.45 3.39 19.10
CA VAL A 601 10.24 4.72 18.48
C VAL A 601 10.25 5.87 19.50
N ALA A 602 10.09 5.59 20.80
CA ALA A 602 10.18 6.61 21.85
C ALA A 602 11.59 6.76 22.44
N SER A 603 12.50 5.83 22.12
CA SER A 603 13.90 5.80 22.60
C SER A 603 14.95 6.12 21.53
N SER A 604 14.54 6.29 20.28
CA SER A 604 15.31 6.82 19.15
C SER A 604 14.79 8.20 18.81
#